data_AF-A0A8H4UXB5-F1
#
_entry.id   AF-A0A8H4UXB5-F1
#
_cell.length_a   1.000
_cell.length_b   1.000
_cell.length_c   1.000
_cell.angle_alpha   90.00
_cell.angle_beta   90.00
_cell.angle_gamma   90.00
#
_symmetry.space_group_name_H-M   'P 1'
#
loop_
_entity.id
_entity.type
_entity.pdbx_description
1 polymer ?
#
loop_
_entity_poly.entity_id
_entity_poly.type
_entity_poly.pdbx_seq_one_letter_code
_entity_poly.pdbx_strand_id
1 'polypeptide(L)'
;MKIRFPSLILPPVWPHEESKRDPVPASDYDNNGADIIARHMLLDGFRSWGIVVYRCTYKSDSDWEEFMRRLIFHVNHTLEYADGLDLLDYFKPTVMDDKRRFDGVSPAIVRDYFNQWARTACETEQGMPFDCASQGMSARYRLCIMVDEEALQSVLNIPPEDVDGYNPNAFVILIEGQWKPG
;
A
#
# COMPACT_ATOMS: atom_id res chain seq x y z
N MET A 1 10.82 -13.89 -38.76
CA MET A 1 10.71 -12.57 -38.11
C MET A 1 10.93 -12.77 -36.61
N LYS A 2 12.08 -12.35 -36.07
CA LYS A 2 12.45 -12.57 -34.67
C LYS A 2 12.12 -11.29 -33.89
N ILE A 3 11.12 -11.36 -33.02
CA ILE A 3 10.73 -10.25 -32.15
C ILE A 3 11.59 -10.35 -30.89
N ARG A 4 12.38 -9.30 -30.61
CA ARG A 4 13.06 -9.14 -29.31
C ARG A 4 12.00 -8.78 -28.27
N PHE A 5 11.92 -9.58 -27.22
CA PHE A 5 11.22 -9.19 -25.98
C PHE A 5 11.85 -7.89 -25.45
N PRO A 6 11.08 -6.84 -25.14
CA PRO A 6 11.62 -5.76 -24.33
C PRO A 6 11.96 -6.34 -22.97
N SER A 7 13.26 -6.31 -22.67
CA SER A 7 13.86 -6.30 -21.33
C SER A 7 12.89 -6.64 -20.21
N LEU A 8 12.96 -7.88 -19.73
CA LEU A 8 12.64 -8.21 -18.35
C LEU A 8 13.35 -7.16 -17.50
N ILE A 9 12.63 -6.14 -17.04
CA ILE A 9 13.04 -5.39 -15.86
C ILE A 9 12.88 -6.42 -14.76
N LEU A 10 13.96 -7.17 -14.56
CA LEU A 10 14.08 -8.02 -13.39
C LEU A 10 13.88 -7.10 -12.18
N PRO A 11 13.20 -7.55 -11.12
CA PRO A 11 13.27 -6.84 -9.85
C PRO A 11 14.75 -6.59 -9.54
N PRO A 12 15.09 -5.45 -8.90
CA PRO A 12 16.45 -5.18 -8.47
C PRO A 12 17.04 -6.44 -7.85
N VAL A 13 18.27 -6.78 -8.26
CA VAL A 13 19.01 -7.83 -7.57
C VAL A 13 19.36 -7.25 -6.19
N TRP A 14 18.49 -7.49 -5.21
CA TRP A 14 18.78 -7.23 -3.81
C TRP A 14 19.65 -8.40 -3.32
N PRO A 15 20.93 -8.17 -2.99
CA PRO A 15 21.75 -9.21 -2.39
C PRO A 15 21.06 -9.67 -1.11
N HIS A 16 20.94 -10.98 -0.96
CA HIS A 16 20.07 -11.63 0.02
C HIS A 16 20.46 -11.38 1.49
N GLU A 17 21.57 -10.70 1.78
CA GLU A 17 22.17 -10.73 3.13
C GLU A 17 22.70 -9.40 3.68
N GLU A 18 22.74 -8.31 2.92
CA GLU A 18 23.25 -7.02 3.44
C GLU A 18 22.29 -5.88 3.11
N SER A 19 21.78 -5.21 4.15
CA SER A 19 21.02 -3.97 3.99
C SER A 19 21.89 -2.94 3.28
N LYS A 20 21.34 -2.29 2.26
CA LYS A 20 22.04 -1.23 1.52
C LYS A 20 21.95 0.13 2.20
N ARG A 21 21.25 0.19 3.33
CA ARG A 21 20.95 1.43 4.06
C ARG A 21 22.09 1.80 4.99
N ASP A 22 22.22 3.09 5.28
CA ASP A 22 23.22 3.62 6.22
C ASP A 22 23.30 2.74 7.48
N PRO A 23 24.50 2.49 8.02
CA PRO A 23 24.81 1.29 8.80
C PRO A 23 23.93 1.16 10.04
N VAL A 24 22.82 0.47 9.87
CA VAL A 24 21.97 -0.03 10.93
C VAL A 24 22.78 -1.15 11.60
N PRO A 25 22.96 -1.15 12.94
CA PRO A 25 23.54 -2.29 13.62
C PRO A 25 22.81 -3.56 13.21
N ALA A 26 23.53 -4.66 12.96
CA ALA A 26 22.96 -5.87 12.37
C ALA A 26 21.77 -6.48 13.14
N SER A 27 21.55 -6.06 14.40
CA SER A 27 20.39 -6.39 15.23
C SER A 27 19.08 -5.71 14.82
N ASP A 28 19.10 -4.70 13.94
CA ASP A 28 17.92 -3.93 13.49
C ASP A 28 17.58 -4.13 11.99
N TYR A 29 18.29 -5.02 11.27
CA TYR A 29 17.94 -5.37 9.88
C TYR A 29 16.52 -5.93 9.74
N ASP A 30 15.96 -6.52 10.80
CA ASP A 30 14.59 -7.01 10.84
C ASP A 30 13.57 -5.93 11.27
N ASN A 31 14.02 -4.71 11.55
CA ASN A 31 13.20 -3.61 12.07
C ASN A 31 13.10 -2.40 11.13
N ASN A 32 13.93 -2.32 10.09
CA ASN A 32 13.80 -1.25 9.10
C ASN A 32 12.62 -1.52 8.14
N GLY A 33 11.61 -0.66 8.15
CA GLY A 33 10.38 -0.83 7.36
C GLY A 33 10.62 -0.92 5.85
N ALA A 34 11.62 -0.22 5.32
CA ALA A 34 11.95 -0.30 3.90
C ALA A 34 12.62 -1.65 3.55
N ASP A 35 13.37 -2.29 4.46
CA ASP A 35 13.99 -3.61 4.21
C ASP A 35 12.90 -4.67 4.18
N ILE A 36 11.92 -4.52 5.07
CA ILE A 36 10.73 -5.37 5.11
C ILE A 36 9.95 -5.26 3.79
N ILE A 37 9.73 -4.05 3.27
CA ILE A 37 9.05 -3.85 1.97
C ILE A 37 9.85 -4.53 0.85
N ALA A 38 11.15 -4.25 0.73
CA ALA A 38 12.00 -4.81 -0.32
C ALA A 38 12.06 -6.34 -0.25
N ARG A 39 12.22 -6.90 0.96
CA ARG A 39 12.25 -8.34 1.22
C ARG A 39 10.92 -8.99 0.86
N HIS A 40 9.79 -8.40 1.26
CA HIS A 40 8.47 -8.92 0.89
C HIS A 40 8.24 -8.87 -0.62
N MET A 41 8.62 -7.79 -1.30
CA MET A 41 8.57 -7.72 -2.76
C MET A 41 9.39 -8.84 -3.41
N LEU A 42 10.61 -9.08 -2.94
CA LEU A 42 11.48 -10.12 -3.47
C LEU A 42 10.89 -11.53 -3.24
N LEU A 43 10.45 -11.82 -2.01
CA LEU A 43 9.88 -13.13 -1.63
C LEU A 43 8.58 -13.43 -2.38
N ASP A 44 7.74 -12.41 -2.56
CA ASP A 44 6.47 -12.53 -3.29
C ASP A 44 6.66 -12.50 -4.82
N GLY A 45 7.85 -12.18 -5.31
CA GLY A 45 8.13 -11.99 -6.74
C GLY A 45 7.46 -10.75 -7.34
N PHE A 46 7.14 -9.75 -6.52
CA PHE A 46 6.45 -8.53 -6.94
C PHE A 46 7.42 -7.47 -7.47
N ARG A 47 7.02 -6.81 -8.55
CA ARG A 47 7.74 -5.72 -9.22
C ARG A 47 7.33 -4.35 -8.71
N SER A 48 6.24 -4.25 -7.97
CA SER A 48 5.75 -3.02 -7.36
C SER A 48 5.06 -3.31 -6.04
N TRP A 49 5.04 -2.31 -5.16
CA TRP A 49 4.36 -2.36 -3.89
C TRP A 49 3.39 -1.19 -3.75
N GLY A 50 2.62 -1.19 -2.68
CA GLY A 50 1.67 -0.14 -2.37
C GLY A 50 0.40 -0.71 -1.79
N ILE A 51 -0.59 0.15 -1.64
CA ILE A 51 -1.87 -0.19 -1.02
C ILE A 51 -3.02 0.28 -1.89
N VAL A 52 -4.15 -0.40 -1.78
CA VAL A 52 -5.40 0.03 -2.40
C VAL A 52 -6.18 0.85 -1.40
N VAL A 53 -6.67 2.02 -1.82
CA VAL A 53 -7.45 2.95 -1.00
C VAL A 53 -8.83 3.10 -1.65
N TYR A 54 -9.88 2.78 -0.91
CA TYR A 54 -11.27 2.98 -1.30
C TYR A 54 -11.79 4.29 -0.73
N ARG A 55 -12.19 5.20 -1.63
CA ARG A 55 -12.90 6.42 -1.27
C ARG A 55 -14.37 6.07 -1.03
N CYS A 56 -14.80 6.10 0.23
CA CYS A 56 -16.17 5.76 0.63
C CYS A 56 -16.98 6.95 1.15
N THR A 57 -16.40 8.15 1.12
CA THR A 57 -17.11 9.42 1.32
C THR A 57 -16.83 10.40 0.18
N TYR A 58 -17.88 11.13 -0.20
CA TYR A 58 -17.89 12.08 -1.30
C TYR A 58 -18.52 13.41 -0.88
N LYS A 59 -18.41 13.76 0.42
CA LYS A 59 -18.94 15.02 0.95
C LYS A 59 -18.11 16.24 0.55
N SER A 60 -16.79 16.07 0.42
CA SER A 60 -15.86 17.13 0.03
C SER A 60 -14.70 16.53 -0.79
N ASP A 61 -14.43 17.09 -1.97
CA ASP A 61 -13.29 16.71 -2.79
C ASP A 61 -11.98 17.29 -2.22
N SER A 62 -12.02 18.51 -1.66
CA SER A 62 -10.83 19.12 -1.04
C SER A 62 -10.37 18.34 0.19
N ASP A 63 -11.31 17.84 0.99
CA ASP A 63 -11.00 17.05 2.18
C ASP A 63 -10.36 15.72 1.78
N TRP A 64 -10.87 15.11 0.70
CA TRP A 64 -10.29 13.90 0.13
C TRP A 64 -8.87 14.13 -0.42
N GLU A 65 -8.66 15.22 -1.16
CA GLU A 65 -7.35 15.59 -1.67
C GLU A 65 -6.33 15.81 -0.54
N GLU A 66 -6.75 16.51 0.54
CA GLU A 66 -5.91 16.73 1.71
C GLU A 66 -5.59 15.43 2.46
N PHE A 67 -6.57 14.53 2.61
CA PHE A 67 -6.33 13.20 3.17
C PHE A 67 -5.28 12.42 2.36
N MET A 68 -5.43 12.38 1.04
CA MET A 68 -4.48 11.69 0.17
C MET A 68 -3.09 12.34 0.23
N ARG A 69 -3.02 13.68 0.31
CA ARG A 69 -1.77 14.41 0.49
C ARG A 69 -1.07 13.99 1.78
N ARG A 70 -1.79 13.91 2.92
CA ARG A 70 -1.23 13.46 4.21
C ARG A 70 -0.78 12.01 4.16
N LEU A 71 -1.57 11.11 3.59
CA LEU A 71 -1.21 9.70 3.43
C LEU A 71 0.10 9.53 2.64
N ILE A 72 0.21 10.20 1.50
CA ILE A 72 1.42 10.14 0.66
C ILE A 72 2.60 10.80 1.35
N PHE A 73 2.38 11.92 2.06
CA PHE A 73 3.42 12.55 2.87
C PHE A 73 4.00 11.56 3.90
N HIS A 74 3.15 10.83 4.64
CA HIS A 74 3.62 9.83 5.61
C HIS A 74 4.42 8.70 4.98
N VAL A 75 4.02 8.22 3.79
CA VAL A 75 4.79 7.20 3.06
C VAL A 75 6.19 7.73 2.73
N ASN A 76 6.28 8.94 2.18
CA ASN A 76 7.58 9.56 1.85
C ASN A 76 8.43 9.78 3.11
N HIS A 77 7.84 10.37 4.16
CA HIS A 77 8.54 10.67 5.40
C HIS A 77 9.05 9.40 6.11
N THR A 78 8.25 8.34 6.13
CA THR A 78 8.65 7.05 6.71
C THR A 78 9.80 6.43 5.91
N LEU A 79 9.76 6.50 4.58
CA LEU A 79 10.85 5.99 3.74
C LEU A 79 12.10 6.84 3.84
N GLU A 80 11.99 8.16 3.99
CA GLU A 80 13.13 9.04 4.24
C GLU A 80 13.82 8.68 5.55
N TYR A 81 13.04 8.55 6.64
CA TYR A 81 13.55 8.10 7.94
C TYR A 81 14.19 6.71 7.87
N ALA A 82 13.63 5.84 7.04
CA ALA A 82 14.12 4.49 6.85
C ALA A 82 15.25 4.37 5.81
N ASP A 83 15.76 5.45 5.21
CA ASP A 83 16.74 5.45 4.10
C ASP A 83 16.31 4.56 2.90
N GLY A 84 15.01 4.59 2.59
CA GLY A 84 14.33 3.75 1.61
C GLY A 84 13.66 4.52 0.48
N LEU A 85 14.13 5.73 0.17
CA LEU A 85 13.54 6.56 -0.90
C LEU A 85 13.62 5.90 -2.29
N ASP A 86 14.56 4.98 -2.50
CA ASP A 86 14.65 4.16 -3.72
C ASP A 86 13.40 3.29 -3.97
N LEU A 87 12.65 2.96 -2.91
CA LEU A 87 11.41 2.19 -3.03
C LEU A 87 10.27 3.00 -3.64
N LEU A 88 10.34 4.33 -3.65
CA LEU A 88 9.30 5.17 -4.24
C LEU A 88 9.14 4.93 -5.75
N ASP A 89 10.20 4.53 -6.45
CA ASP A 89 10.16 4.17 -7.88
C ASP A 89 9.23 2.96 -8.15
N TYR A 90 9.00 2.14 -7.13
CA TYR A 90 8.17 0.94 -7.19
C TYR A 90 6.84 1.10 -6.45
N PHE A 91 6.62 2.25 -5.80
CA PHE A 91 5.41 2.53 -5.06
C PHE A 91 4.27 2.90 -6.02
N LYS A 92 3.23 2.07 -6.03
CA LYS A 92 2.06 2.24 -6.89
C LYS A 92 0.79 2.19 -6.04
N PRO A 93 0.38 3.27 -5.36
CA PRO A 93 -0.92 3.28 -4.69
C PRO A 93 -2.03 3.16 -5.75
N THR A 94 -3.12 2.47 -5.41
CA THR A 94 -4.32 2.41 -6.26
C THR A 94 -5.48 3.04 -5.52
N VAL A 95 -6.09 4.06 -6.12
CA VAL A 95 -7.30 4.69 -5.59
C VAL A 95 -8.52 4.15 -6.31
N MET A 96 -9.48 3.64 -5.54
CA MET A 96 -10.80 3.23 -6.01
C MET A 96 -11.79 4.37 -5.73
N ASP A 97 -12.03 5.18 -6.76
CA ASP A 97 -12.90 6.36 -6.72
C ASP A 97 -14.05 6.17 -7.72
N ASP A 98 -15.18 5.71 -7.22
CA ASP A 98 -16.44 5.58 -7.96
C ASP A 98 -17.59 5.80 -6.97
N LYS A 99 -18.08 7.05 -6.91
CA LYS A 99 -19.19 7.46 -6.03
C LYS A 99 -20.40 6.54 -6.12
N ARG A 100 -20.74 6.05 -7.31
CA ARG A 100 -21.93 5.20 -7.48
C ARG A 100 -21.76 3.82 -6.83
N ARG A 101 -20.52 3.36 -6.67
CA ARG A 101 -20.21 2.04 -6.11
C ARG A 101 -19.83 2.10 -4.65
N PHE A 102 -19.22 3.19 -4.19
CA PHE A 102 -18.51 3.22 -2.91
C PHE A 102 -19.04 4.24 -1.90
N ASP A 103 -19.94 5.17 -2.27
CA ASP A 103 -20.46 6.15 -1.31
C ASP A 103 -21.25 5.46 -0.18
N GLY A 104 -20.75 5.59 1.05
CA GLY A 104 -21.38 5.03 2.25
C GLY A 104 -21.43 3.50 2.35
N VAL A 105 -20.62 2.77 1.58
CA VAL A 105 -20.60 1.30 1.65
C VAL A 105 -19.96 0.78 2.93
N SER A 106 -20.29 -0.45 3.32
CA SER A 106 -19.72 -1.10 4.51
C SER A 106 -18.35 -1.75 4.21
N PRO A 107 -17.53 -2.04 5.24
CA PRO A 107 -16.28 -2.76 5.08
C PRO A 107 -16.44 -4.14 4.42
N ALA A 108 -17.58 -4.81 4.60
CA ALA A 108 -17.88 -6.08 3.94
C ALA A 108 -18.00 -5.92 2.42
N ILE A 109 -18.70 -4.87 1.96
CA ILE A 109 -18.85 -4.57 0.54
C ILE A 109 -17.49 -4.16 -0.07
N VAL A 110 -16.69 -3.35 0.63
CA VAL A 110 -15.33 -3.00 0.17
C VAL A 110 -14.46 -4.24 0.05
N ARG A 111 -14.52 -5.18 0.99
CA ARG A 111 -13.79 -6.46 0.91
C ARG A 111 -14.15 -7.24 -0.35
N ASP A 112 -15.43 -7.29 -0.72
CA ASP A 112 -15.88 -7.98 -1.93
C ASP A 112 -15.32 -7.32 -3.20
N TYR A 113 -15.35 -5.99 -3.28
CA TYR A 113 -14.76 -5.25 -4.41
C TYR A 113 -13.25 -5.39 -4.46
N PHE A 114 -12.57 -5.40 -3.31
CA PHE A 114 -11.14 -5.59 -3.21
C PHE A 114 -10.72 -6.96 -3.73
N ASN A 115 -11.41 -8.03 -3.30
CA ASN A 115 -11.15 -9.37 -3.79
C ASN A 115 -11.46 -9.53 -5.29
N GLN A 116 -12.44 -8.79 -5.83
CA GLN A 116 -12.71 -8.78 -7.27
C GLN A 116 -11.58 -8.09 -8.05
N TRP A 117 -11.13 -6.92 -7.58
CA TRP A 117 -10.00 -6.23 -8.18
C TRP A 117 -8.72 -7.07 -8.12
N ALA A 118 -8.38 -7.59 -6.94
CA ALA A 118 -7.13 -8.31 -6.70
C ALA A 118 -6.98 -9.54 -7.60
N ARG A 119 -8.08 -10.26 -7.88
CA ARG A 119 -8.10 -11.43 -8.80
C ARG A 119 -7.61 -11.13 -10.21
N THR A 120 -7.77 -9.90 -10.68
CA THR A 120 -7.37 -9.49 -12.04
C THR A 120 -6.09 -8.65 -12.03
N ALA A 121 -5.92 -7.85 -10.98
CA ALA A 121 -4.78 -6.94 -10.84
C ALA A 121 -3.47 -7.70 -10.61
N CYS A 122 -3.45 -8.79 -9.83
CA CYS A 122 -2.21 -9.52 -9.56
C CYS A 122 -1.59 -10.11 -10.85
N GLU A 123 -2.43 -10.63 -11.75
CA GLU A 123 -1.98 -11.18 -13.03
C GLU A 123 -1.48 -10.05 -13.95
N THR A 124 -2.22 -8.95 -14.02
CA THR A 124 -1.88 -7.81 -14.89
C THR A 124 -0.62 -7.06 -14.40
N GLU A 125 -0.50 -6.84 -13.09
CA GLU A 125 0.56 -6.03 -12.49
C GLU A 125 1.84 -6.85 -12.23
N GLN A 126 1.71 -8.11 -11.82
CA GLN A 126 2.84 -8.96 -11.40
C GLN A 126 3.08 -10.17 -12.30
N GLY A 127 2.10 -10.58 -13.12
CA GLY A 127 2.16 -11.84 -13.87
C GLY A 127 1.94 -13.06 -12.98
N MET A 128 1.21 -12.91 -11.87
CA MET A 128 1.04 -13.94 -10.83
C MET A 128 -0.45 -14.30 -10.62
N PRO A 129 -0.79 -15.58 -10.40
CA PRO A 129 -2.13 -15.98 -10.00
C PRO A 129 -2.54 -15.41 -8.63
N PHE A 130 -3.85 -15.19 -8.44
CA PHE A 130 -4.41 -14.64 -7.20
C PHE A 130 -4.12 -15.48 -5.96
N ASP A 131 -4.19 -16.80 -6.05
CA ASP A 131 -3.95 -17.69 -4.90
C ASP A 131 -2.52 -17.55 -4.36
N CYS A 132 -1.55 -17.26 -5.23
CA CYS A 132 -0.18 -16.96 -4.81
C CYS A 132 -0.08 -15.52 -4.26
N ALA A 133 -0.64 -14.55 -4.98
CA ALA A 133 -0.50 -13.14 -4.63
C ALA A 133 -1.21 -12.75 -3.32
N SER A 134 -2.36 -13.37 -3.03
CA SER A 134 -3.14 -13.12 -1.80
C SER A 134 -2.52 -13.73 -0.54
N GLN A 135 -1.62 -14.71 -0.71
CA GLN A 135 -0.83 -15.32 0.36
C GLN A 135 0.51 -14.62 0.58
N GLY A 136 0.86 -13.66 -0.28
CA GLY A 136 2.10 -12.89 -0.16
C GLY A 136 2.18 -12.07 1.12
N MET A 137 3.40 -11.67 1.46
CA MET A 137 3.68 -10.84 2.63
C MET A 137 3.37 -9.37 2.38
N SER A 138 3.41 -8.93 1.13
CA SER A 138 3.04 -7.59 0.68
C SER A 138 1.56 -7.30 0.88
N ALA A 139 1.27 -6.08 1.34
CA ALA A 139 -0.10 -5.60 1.54
C ALA A 139 -0.92 -5.54 0.24
N ARG A 140 -0.26 -5.40 -0.93
CA ARG A 140 -0.86 -5.00 -2.21
C ARG A 140 -2.14 -5.75 -2.60
N TYR A 141 -2.20 -7.07 -2.39
CA TYR A 141 -3.36 -7.92 -2.71
C TYR A 141 -3.99 -8.59 -1.49
N ARG A 142 -3.49 -8.27 -0.29
CA ARG A 142 -3.96 -8.84 0.99
C ARG A 142 -4.78 -7.83 1.80
N LEU A 143 -4.39 -6.57 1.77
CA LEU A 143 -4.96 -5.49 2.57
C LEU A 143 -5.39 -4.32 1.68
N CYS A 144 -6.51 -3.69 2.04
CA CYS A 144 -6.88 -2.38 1.53
C CYS A 144 -7.29 -1.44 2.65
N ILE A 145 -7.24 -0.15 2.36
CA ILE A 145 -7.75 0.91 3.22
C ILE A 145 -9.14 1.30 2.71
N MET A 146 -10.10 1.36 3.62
CA MET A 146 -11.37 2.05 3.42
C MET A 146 -11.34 3.39 4.14
N VAL A 147 -11.81 4.43 3.45
CA VAL A 147 -11.91 5.79 3.97
C VAL A 147 -13.36 6.25 3.88
N ASP A 148 -14.11 6.06 4.95
CA ASP A 148 -15.41 6.68 5.13
C ASP A 148 -15.27 8.09 5.73
N GLU A 149 -16.39 8.73 6.03
CA GLU A 149 -16.38 10.08 6.59
C GLU A 149 -15.65 10.16 7.92
N GLU A 150 -15.86 9.19 8.82
CA GLU A 150 -15.29 9.23 10.15
C GLU A 150 -13.77 9.09 10.09
N ALA A 151 -13.28 8.11 9.31
CA ALA A 151 -11.86 7.92 9.07
C ALA A 151 -11.23 9.17 8.41
N LEU A 152 -11.88 9.74 7.38
CA LEU A 152 -11.42 10.95 6.71
C LEU A 152 -11.22 12.10 7.71
N GLN A 153 -12.27 12.42 8.47
CA GLN A 153 -12.25 13.53 9.42
C GLN A 153 -11.27 13.27 10.57
N SER A 154 -11.10 12.01 11.01
CA SER A 154 -10.11 11.66 12.04
C SER A 154 -8.69 12.08 11.66
N VAL A 155 -8.32 11.91 10.38
CA VAL A 155 -7.00 12.29 9.85
C VAL A 155 -6.89 13.79 9.59
N LEU A 156 -7.96 14.43 9.13
CA LEU A 156 -7.96 15.88 8.85
C LEU A 156 -7.94 16.75 10.11
N ASN A 157 -8.52 16.24 11.20
CA ASN A 157 -8.55 16.91 12.50
C ASN A 157 -7.16 16.94 13.20
N ILE A 158 -6.17 16.22 12.67
CA ILE A 158 -4.79 16.35 13.15
C ILE A 158 -4.27 17.75 12.79
N PRO A 159 -3.74 18.52 13.75
CA PRO A 159 -3.07 19.78 13.48
C PRO A 159 -1.91 19.59 12.49
N PRO A 160 -1.71 20.46 11.49
CA PRO A 160 -0.63 20.33 10.51
C PRO A 160 0.77 20.10 11.11
N GLU A 161 1.02 20.68 12.29
CA GLU A 161 2.25 20.54 13.08
C GLU A 161 2.48 19.15 13.69
N ASP A 162 1.42 18.35 13.83
CA ASP A 162 1.45 17.00 14.42
C ASP A 162 1.29 15.91 13.35
N VAL A 163 1.24 16.29 12.07
CA VAL A 163 1.00 15.36 10.95
C VAL A 163 2.17 14.39 10.77
N ASP A 164 3.40 14.69 11.17
CA ASP A 164 4.52 13.74 11.07
C ASP A 164 4.63 12.81 12.31
N GLY A 165 3.88 13.09 13.38
CA GLY A 165 3.90 12.36 14.63
C GLY A 165 2.86 11.22 14.74
N TYR A 166 3.00 10.41 15.79
CA TYR A 166 1.97 9.43 16.17
C TYR A 166 0.76 10.17 16.76
N ASN A 167 -0.42 9.99 16.15
CA ASN A 167 -1.67 10.51 16.67
C ASN A 167 -2.65 9.36 16.96
N PRO A 168 -3.01 9.10 18.24
CA PRO A 168 -3.89 7.99 18.59
C PRO A 168 -5.35 8.19 18.15
N ASN A 169 -5.73 9.41 17.75
CA ASN A 169 -7.10 9.75 17.36
C ASN A 169 -7.32 9.65 15.85
N ALA A 170 -6.25 9.55 15.06
CA ALA A 170 -6.33 9.41 13.62
C ALA A 170 -6.29 7.95 13.21
N PHE A 171 -7.21 7.55 12.36
CA PHE A 171 -7.29 6.16 11.92
C PHE A 171 -7.80 6.02 10.50
N VAL A 172 -7.55 4.83 9.94
CA VAL A 172 -8.17 4.35 8.72
C VAL A 172 -8.73 2.95 8.97
N ILE A 173 -9.72 2.55 8.16
CA ILE A 173 -10.28 1.20 8.27
C ILE A 173 -9.44 0.26 7.42
N LEU A 174 -8.64 -0.58 8.08
CA LEU A 174 -7.86 -1.61 7.40
C LEU A 174 -8.73 -2.85 7.16
N ILE A 175 -8.81 -3.29 5.92
CA ILE A 175 -9.59 -4.46 5.51
C ILE A 175 -8.63 -5.53 5.00
N GLU A 176 -8.66 -6.69 5.65
CA GLU A 176 -8.04 -7.91 5.14
C GLU A 176 -8.99 -8.63 4.18
N GLY A 177 -8.49 -8.93 2.98
CA GLY A 177 -9.27 -9.52 1.89
C GLY A 177 -9.78 -10.92 2.19
N GLN A 178 -8.95 -11.76 2.81
CA GLN A 178 -9.26 -13.16 3.08
C GLN A 178 -9.97 -13.41 4.42
N TRP A 179 -10.18 -12.37 5.24
CA TRP A 179 -10.85 -12.50 6.52
C TRP A 179 -12.30 -12.96 6.37
N LYS A 180 -12.71 -13.92 7.19
CA LYS A 180 -14.09 -14.41 7.29
C LYS A 180 -14.59 -14.21 8.72
N PRO A 181 -15.81 -13.69 8.95
CA PRO A 181 -16.41 -13.72 10.27
C PRO A 181 -16.57 -15.17 10.72
N GLY A 182 -16.13 -15.46 11.94
CA GLY A 182 -16.30 -16.77 12.60
C GLY A 182 -17.71 -16.97 13.15
#